data_AF-A0A516P0P9-F1
#
_entry.id   AF-A0A516P0P9-F1
#
_cell.length_a   1.000
_cell.length_b   1.000
_cell.length_c   1.000
_cell.angle_alpha   90.00
_cell.angle_beta   90.00
_cell.angle_gamma   90.00
#
_symmetry.space_group_name_H-M   'P 1'
#
loop_
_entity.id
_entity.type
_entity.pdbx_description
1 polymer ?
#
loop_
_entity_poly.entity_id
_entity_poly.type
_entity_poly.pdbx_seq_one_letter_code
_entity_poly.pdbx_strand_id
1 'polypeptide(L)'
;MIVIWLSGNHNRVEICRLQAKEVFVDRNDFYDNAHERTQEGFFDKMFEIQLPDAAQEEIKEKGIPFGLWDNYRERFKYRFVLQPYDDKDVILTNDIRFYNGEQRFYLRPNELAKGEYHLAAIPFSTYPMFTKYNTEILFDDKEMLSVFKELQSKHPNKPMDIIIIPTFMYTDFKLSVKCEDEIIPLTKYKVRGVWGG
;
A
#
# COMPACT_ATOMS: atom_id res chain seq x y z
N MET A 1 -6.72 -14.96 12.70
CA MET A 1 -6.12 -15.10 11.34
C MET A 1 -4.61 -15.06 11.49
N ILE A 2 -3.89 -16.00 10.88
CA ILE A 2 -2.43 -16.00 10.79
C ILE A 2 -2.07 -15.86 9.32
N VAL A 3 -1.15 -14.95 9.01
CA VAL A 3 -0.64 -14.75 7.64
C VAL A 3 0.84 -15.05 7.63
N ILE A 4 1.26 -15.96 6.75
CA ILE A 4 2.66 -16.36 6.61
C ILE A 4 3.26 -15.57 5.46
N TRP A 5 4.38 -14.89 5.74
CA TRP A 5 5.11 -14.06 4.80
C TRP A 5 6.48 -14.67 4.50
N LEU A 6 6.88 -14.65 3.24
CA LEU A 6 8.29 -14.82 2.86
C LEU A 6 8.88 -13.44 2.65
N SER A 7 9.92 -13.12 3.41
CA SER A 7 10.59 -11.82 3.36
C SER A 7 12.08 -11.99 3.06
N GLY A 8 12.62 -11.12 2.22
CA GLY A 8 14.05 -11.06 1.91
C GLY A 8 14.37 -9.77 1.16
N ASN A 9 15.46 -9.09 1.52
CA ASN A 9 15.96 -7.86 0.90
C ASN A 9 14.88 -6.91 0.31
N HIS A 10 14.08 -6.29 1.18
CA HIS A 10 12.98 -5.37 0.80
C HIS A 10 11.93 -5.96 -0.16
N ASN A 11 11.84 -7.28 -0.24
CA ASN A 11 10.76 -7.99 -0.92
C ASN A 11 9.99 -8.83 0.12
N ARG A 12 8.67 -8.80 0.02
CA ARG A 12 7.77 -9.54 0.91
C ARG A 12 6.54 -9.99 0.15
N VAL A 13 6.24 -11.28 0.21
CA VAL A 13 5.07 -11.89 -0.44
C VAL A 13 4.26 -12.70 0.56
N GLU A 14 2.92 -12.67 0.41
CA GLU A 14 2.03 -13.53 1.19
C GLU A 14 2.15 -14.96 0.65
N ILE A 15 2.50 -15.93 1.51
CA ILE A 15 2.59 -17.34 1.14
C ILE A 15 1.23 -18.01 1.33
N CYS A 16 0.62 -17.84 2.51
CA CYS A 16 -0.70 -18.37 2.79
C CYS A 16 -1.36 -17.68 3.99
N ARG A 17 -2.68 -17.86 4.06
CA ARG A 17 -3.54 -17.49 5.18
C ARG A 17 -4.03 -18.74 5.88
N LEU A 18 -3.85 -18.77 7.20
CA LEU A 18 -4.37 -19.82 8.07
C LEU A 18 -5.40 -19.21 9.02
N GLN A 19 -6.49 -19.94 9.24
CA GLN A 19 -7.51 -19.55 10.20
C GLN A 19 -7.48 -20.52 11.37
N ALA A 20 -7.05 -20.02 12.53
CA ALA A 20 -7.24 -20.73 13.79
C ALA A 20 -8.71 -20.65 14.22
N LYS A 21 -9.13 -21.63 15.01
CA LYS A 21 -10.38 -21.54 15.76
C LYS A 21 -10.19 -20.56 16.90
N GLU A 22 -11.23 -19.79 17.19
CA GLU A 22 -11.25 -18.94 18.36
C GLU A 22 -11.13 -19.81 19.62
N VAL A 23 -10.27 -19.39 20.53
CA VAL A 23 -10.08 -20.02 21.84
C VAL A 23 -10.04 -18.92 22.88
N PHE A 24 -10.68 -19.18 24.02
CA PHE A 24 -10.58 -18.28 25.15
C PHE A 24 -9.21 -18.46 25.81
N VAL A 25 -8.54 -17.35 26.10
CA VAL A 25 -7.29 -17.30 26.87
C VAL A 25 -7.50 -16.29 27.99
N ASP A 26 -7.30 -16.71 29.23
CA ASP A 26 -7.40 -15.78 30.36
C ASP A 26 -6.27 -14.75 30.28
N ARG A 27 -6.58 -13.49 30.59
CA ARG A 27 -5.59 -12.42 30.52
C ARG A 27 -4.34 -12.72 31.36
N ASN A 28 -4.48 -13.39 32.50
CA ASN A 28 -3.38 -13.72 33.40
C ASN A 28 -2.47 -14.83 32.84
N ASP A 29 -2.96 -15.62 31.89
CA ASP A 29 -2.14 -16.62 31.17
C ASP A 29 -1.35 -15.99 30.02
N PHE A 30 -1.76 -14.80 29.55
CA PHE A 30 -1.16 -14.13 28.41
C PHE A 30 -0.15 -13.04 28.80
N TYR A 31 -0.39 -12.31 29.89
CA TYR A 31 0.49 -11.23 30.35
C TYR A 31 0.45 -11.05 31.87
N ASP A 32 1.50 -10.41 32.41
CA ASP A 32 1.56 -10.04 33.83
C ASP A 32 0.59 -8.89 34.16
N ASN A 33 -0.52 -9.22 34.80
CA ASN A 33 -1.65 -8.34 35.07
C ASN A 33 -1.47 -7.54 36.39
N ALA A 34 -0.42 -6.72 36.45
CA ALA A 34 -0.07 -5.93 37.63
C ALA A 34 -1.15 -4.92 38.09
N HIS A 35 -2.08 -4.54 37.22
CA HIS A 35 -3.19 -3.64 37.54
C HIS A 35 -4.48 -4.37 37.94
N GLU A 36 -4.36 -5.67 38.18
CA GLU A 36 -5.39 -6.59 38.58
C GLU A 36 -6.57 -6.78 37.63
N ARG A 37 -6.90 -5.88 36.67
CA ARG A 37 -7.66 -6.23 35.44
C ARG A 37 -9.09 -6.78 35.66
N THR A 38 -10.06 -6.59 34.79
CA THR A 38 -10.97 -7.72 34.47
C THR A 38 -10.65 -8.17 33.06
N GLN A 39 -11.24 -9.26 32.56
CA GLN A 39 -11.03 -9.65 31.17
C GLN A 39 -11.49 -8.53 30.24
N GLU A 40 -12.68 -7.98 30.50
CA GLU A 40 -13.26 -6.85 29.79
C GLU A 40 -12.44 -5.56 29.99
N GLY A 41 -12.10 -5.22 31.23
CA GLY A 41 -11.30 -4.03 31.52
C GLY A 41 -9.88 -4.08 30.95
N PHE A 42 -9.34 -5.28 30.71
CA PHE A 42 -8.11 -5.44 29.94
C PHE A 42 -8.35 -5.10 28.45
N PHE A 43 -9.38 -5.66 27.82
CA PHE A 43 -9.70 -5.38 26.43
C PHE A 43 -10.00 -3.90 26.18
N ASP A 44 -10.79 -3.27 27.05
CA ASP A 44 -11.10 -1.84 26.96
C ASP A 44 -9.82 -0.99 27.05
N LYS A 45 -8.94 -1.33 28.01
CA LYS A 45 -7.70 -0.58 28.16
C LYS A 45 -6.75 -0.79 26.99
N MET A 46 -6.66 -2.01 26.47
CA MET A 46 -5.86 -2.30 25.28
C MET A 46 -6.41 -1.59 24.05
N PHE A 47 -7.72 -1.53 23.88
CA PHE A 47 -8.37 -0.79 22.81
C PHE A 47 -8.03 0.71 22.88
N GLU A 48 -8.08 1.30 24.07
CA GLU A 48 -7.75 2.71 24.31
C GLU A 48 -6.26 3.03 24.01
N ILE A 49 -5.33 2.17 24.45
CA ILE A 49 -3.89 2.48 24.32
C ILE A 49 -3.30 2.10 22.95
N GLN A 50 -3.89 1.12 22.25
CA GLN A 50 -3.34 0.62 20.98
C GLN A 50 -3.83 1.41 19.78
N LEU A 51 -4.95 2.12 19.90
CA LEU A 51 -5.58 2.83 18.80
C LEU A 51 -5.62 4.34 19.06
N PRO A 52 -5.29 5.19 18.06
CA PRO A 52 -5.54 6.62 18.14
C PRO A 52 -7.03 6.94 18.34
N ASP A 53 -7.34 8.06 19.00
CA ASP A 53 -8.72 8.47 19.32
C ASP A 53 -9.65 8.45 18.10
N ALA A 54 -9.19 8.97 16.96
CA ALA A 54 -9.96 8.97 15.72
C ALA A 54 -10.33 7.56 15.23
N ALA A 55 -9.44 6.58 15.40
CA ALA A 55 -9.72 5.19 15.05
C ALA A 55 -10.69 4.55 16.05
N GLN A 56 -10.60 4.91 17.33
CA GLN A 56 -11.56 4.46 18.34
C GLN A 56 -12.96 4.99 18.06
N GLU A 57 -13.10 6.28 17.73
CA GLU A 57 -14.37 6.90 17.35
C GLU A 57 -14.96 6.23 16.11
N GLU A 58 -14.15 6.05 15.06
CA GLU A 58 -14.62 5.40 13.84
C GLU A 58 -15.11 3.96 14.09
N ILE A 59 -14.39 3.18 14.90
CA ILE A 59 -14.82 1.81 15.26
C ILE A 59 -16.08 1.82 16.12
N LYS A 60 -16.23 2.79 17.04
CA LYS A 60 -17.45 2.92 17.86
C LYS A 60 -18.66 3.28 17.00
N GLU A 61 -18.49 4.13 15.99
CA GLU A 61 -19.58 4.57 15.11
C GLU A 61 -19.93 3.55 14.03
N LYS A 62 -18.92 2.97 13.36
CA LYS A 62 -19.09 2.15 12.15
C LYS A 62 -18.86 0.65 12.39
N GLY A 63 -18.40 0.28 13.58
CA GLY A 63 -17.97 -1.07 13.90
C GLY A 63 -16.58 -1.39 13.31
N ILE A 64 -16.12 -2.62 13.60
CA ILE A 64 -14.89 -3.14 13.02
C ILE A 64 -15.12 -3.39 11.51
N PRO A 65 -14.26 -2.88 10.61
CA PRO A 65 -14.42 -3.04 9.17
C PRO A 65 -14.01 -4.45 8.72
N PHE A 66 -14.79 -5.46 9.09
CA PHE A 66 -14.59 -6.83 8.65
C PHE A 66 -14.59 -6.92 7.12
N GLY A 67 -13.66 -7.69 6.55
CA GLY A 67 -13.53 -7.87 5.10
C GLY A 67 -12.72 -6.80 4.36
N LEU A 68 -12.35 -5.68 5.01
CA LEU A 68 -11.49 -4.66 4.37
C LEU A 68 -10.16 -5.24 3.87
N TRP A 69 -9.57 -6.13 4.66
CA TRP A 69 -8.32 -6.80 4.31
C TRP A 69 -8.46 -7.72 3.08
N ASP A 70 -9.66 -8.26 2.82
CA ASP A 70 -9.90 -9.06 1.63
C ASP A 70 -9.95 -8.18 0.36
N ASN A 71 -10.45 -6.94 0.47
CA ASN A 71 -10.39 -5.98 -0.63
C ASN A 71 -8.94 -5.61 -0.99
N TYR A 72 -8.07 -5.41 0.01
CA TYR A 72 -6.67 -5.08 -0.26
C TYR A 72 -5.90 -6.21 -0.92
N ARG A 73 -6.37 -7.45 -0.83
CA ARG A 73 -5.76 -8.61 -1.50
C ARG A 73 -6.17 -8.77 -2.96
N GLU A 74 -7.18 -8.05 -3.42
CA GLU A 74 -7.52 -8.05 -4.84
C GLU A 74 -6.30 -7.64 -5.66
N ARG A 75 -5.99 -8.44 -6.69
CA ARG A 75 -4.81 -8.23 -7.51
C ARG A 75 -5.19 -7.70 -8.88
N PHE A 76 -4.46 -6.68 -9.30
CA PHE A 76 -4.60 -6.02 -10.58
C PHE A 76 -3.30 -6.15 -11.36
N LYS A 77 -3.39 -6.21 -12.68
CA LYS A 77 -2.21 -6.29 -13.54
C LYS A 77 -1.76 -4.89 -13.91
N TYR A 78 -0.66 -4.41 -13.35
CA TYR A 78 -0.18 -3.06 -13.62
C TYR A 78 1.34 -2.89 -13.48
N ARG A 79 1.83 -1.72 -13.89
CA ARG A 79 3.23 -1.29 -13.71
C ARG A 79 3.29 0.22 -13.43
N PHE A 80 4.47 0.70 -13.04
CA PHE A 80 4.76 2.13 -12.93
C PHE A 80 5.46 2.63 -14.19
N VAL A 81 5.04 3.78 -14.71
CA VAL A 81 5.60 4.42 -15.90
C VAL A 81 6.01 5.84 -15.56
N LEU A 82 7.29 6.15 -15.72
CA LEU A 82 7.80 7.52 -15.61
C LEU A 82 7.57 8.26 -16.93
N GLN A 83 7.03 9.48 -16.86
CA GLN A 83 7.09 10.45 -17.95
C GLN A 83 7.98 11.62 -17.50
N PRO A 84 9.29 11.56 -17.79
CA PRO A 84 10.23 12.56 -17.30
C PRO A 84 10.15 13.87 -18.12
N TYR A 85 10.69 14.96 -17.57
CA TYR A 85 10.92 16.20 -18.34
C TYR A 85 12.15 16.12 -19.24
N ASP A 86 13.18 15.39 -18.80
CA ASP A 86 14.41 15.11 -19.55
C ASP A 86 14.46 13.60 -19.79
N ASP A 87 14.52 13.17 -21.04
CA ASP A 87 14.54 11.75 -21.43
C ASP A 87 15.72 10.97 -20.82
N LYS A 88 16.73 11.66 -20.27
CA LYS A 88 17.83 11.06 -19.52
C LYS A 88 17.44 10.60 -18.12
N ASP A 89 16.31 11.09 -17.59
CA ASP A 89 15.89 10.78 -16.24
C ASP A 89 15.22 9.41 -16.19
N VAL A 90 15.74 8.54 -15.33
CA VAL A 90 15.32 7.15 -15.20
C VAL A 90 15.23 6.77 -13.73
N ILE A 91 14.29 5.88 -13.41
CA ILE A 91 14.21 5.31 -12.07
C ILE A 91 15.34 4.30 -11.91
N LEU A 92 16.26 4.57 -10.98
CA LEU A 92 17.39 3.72 -10.66
C LEU A 92 16.98 2.54 -9.78
N THR A 93 16.20 2.83 -8.74
CA THR A 93 15.62 1.85 -7.82
C THR A 93 14.22 2.28 -7.43
N ASN A 94 13.37 1.34 -7.04
CA ASN A 94 12.04 1.68 -6.52
C ASN A 94 11.58 0.69 -5.46
N ASP A 95 11.29 1.18 -4.26
CA ASP A 95 10.63 0.42 -3.19
C ASP A 95 9.12 0.67 -3.24
N ILE A 96 8.34 -0.38 -3.48
CA ILE A 96 6.89 -0.33 -3.56
C ILE A 96 6.32 -1.17 -2.43
N ARG A 97 5.48 -0.56 -1.61
CA ARG A 97 4.70 -1.24 -0.58
C ARG A 97 3.25 -1.30 -1.02
N PHE A 98 2.58 -2.41 -0.76
CA PHE A 98 1.18 -2.62 -1.13
C PHE A 98 0.28 -2.66 0.11
N TYR A 99 -1.00 -2.34 -0.06
CA TYR A 99 -1.96 -2.31 1.05
C TYR A 99 -2.21 -3.67 1.69
N ASN A 100 -2.07 -4.77 0.95
CA ASN A 100 -2.09 -6.12 1.52
C ASN A 100 -0.84 -6.44 2.35
N GLY A 101 0.12 -5.51 2.52
CA GLY A 101 1.35 -5.75 3.26
C GLY A 101 2.47 -6.40 2.45
N GLU A 102 2.27 -6.76 1.18
CA GLU A 102 3.38 -7.15 0.31
C GLU A 102 4.33 -5.97 0.06
N GLN A 103 5.55 -6.28 -0.37
CA GLN A 103 6.56 -5.29 -0.73
C GLN A 103 7.38 -5.82 -1.91
N ARG A 104 7.76 -4.91 -2.82
CA ARG A 104 8.62 -5.21 -3.95
C ARG A 104 9.68 -4.12 -4.06
N PHE A 105 10.94 -4.54 -4.15
CA PHE A 105 12.05 -3.63 -4.36
C PHE A 105 12.77 -3.94 -5.66
N TYR A 106 12.79 -2.98 -6.57
CA TYR A 106 13.61 -3.00 -7.77
C TYR A 106 14.98 -2.45 -7.45
N LEU A 107 16.00 -3.30 -7.56
CA LEU A 107 17.39 -2.97 -7.19
C LEU A 107 18.16 -2.34 -8.34
N ARG A 108 17.70 -2.52 -9.58
CA ARG A 108 18.45 -2.08 -10.76
C ARG A 108 17.54 -1.43 -11.80
N PRO A 109 18.04 -0.40 -12.52
CA PRO A 109 17.25 0.30 -13.53
C PRO A 109 16.77 -0.64 -14.65
N ASN A 110 17.57 -1.65 -14.99
CA ASN A 110 17.24 -2.61 -16.05
C ASN A 110 16.06 -3.52 -15.70
N GLU A 111 15.70 -3.68 -14.42
CA GLU A 111 14.49 -4.42 -14.02
C GLU A 111 13.22 -3.63 -14.34
N LEU A 112 13.24 -2.33 -14.04
CA LEU A 112 12.15 -1.40 -14.36
C LEU A 112 12.05 -1.14 -15.87
N ALA A 113 13.20 -1.03 -16.56
CA ALA A 113 13.25 -0.79 -18.00
C ALA A 113 12.63 -1.90 -18.86
N LYS A 114 12.47 -3.12 -18.32
CA LYS A 114 11.71 -4.18 -19.00
C LYS A 114 10.24 -3.82 -19.20
N GLY A 115 9.71 -2.92 -18.37
CA GLY A 115 8.32 -2.48 -18.44
C GLY A 115 7.32 -3.63 -18.26
N GLU A 116 7.68 -4.67 -17.51
CA GLU A 116 6.80 -5.81 -17.28
C GLU A 116 5.60 -5.42 -16.42
N TYR A 117 4.45 -5.99 -16.77
CA TYR A 117 3.25 -5.89 -15.95
C TYR A 117 3.25 -6.95 -14.87
N HIS A 118 2.91 -6.57 -13.65
CA HIS A 118 2.84 -7.48 -12.52
C HIS A 118 1.42 -7.55 -11.95
N LEU A 119 1.04 -8.75 -11.52
CA LEU A 119 -0.21 -8.99 -10.82
C LEU A 119 0.02 -8.74 -9.31
N ALA A 120 -0.43 -7.57 -8.83
CA ALA A 120 -0.18 -7.10 -7.46
C ALA A 120 -1.42 -6.43 -6.87
N ALA A 121 -1.46 -6.34 -5.54
CA ALA A 121 -2.43 -5.50 -4.83
C ALA A 121 -2.21 -4.02 -5.14
N ILE A 122 -3.18 -3.16 -4.80
CA ILE A 122 -3.00 -1.70 -4.94
C ILE A 122 -1.80 -1.20 -4.10
N PRO A 123 -1.02 -0.23 -4.60
CA PRO A 123 0.14 0.27 -3.88
C PRO A 123 -0.29 1.17 -2.73
N PHE A 124 0.38 1.01 -1.59
CA PHE A 124 0.35 1.92 -0.44
C PHE A 124 1.35 3.06 -0.62
N SER A 125 2.57 2.73 -1.06
CA SER A 125 3.59 3.73 -1.36
C SER A 125 4.55 3.28 -2.45
N THR A 126 5.18 4.26 -3.09
CA THR A 126 6.32 4.05 -3.99
C THR A 126 7.43 5.04 -3.65
N TYR A 127 8.67 4.56 -3.69
CA TYR A 127 9.88 5.34 -3.42
C TYR A 127 10.85 5.24 -4.61
N PRO A 128 10.56 5.92 -5.74
CA PRO A 128 11.48 5.95 -6.86
C PRO A 128 12.69 6.84 -6.53
N MET A 129 13.87 6.29 -6.76
CA MET A 129 15.14 7.01 -6.71
C MET A 129 15.63 7.25 -8.14
N PHE A 130 16.00 8.49 -8.42
CA PHE A 130 16.53 8.95 -9.69
C PHE A 130 18.01 9.32 -9.54
N THR A 131 18.63 9.82 -10.61
CA THR A 131 20.06 10.17 -10.59
C THR A 131 20.36 11.35 -9.66
N LYS A 132 19.47 12.34 -9.57
CA LYS A 132 19.71 13.58 -8.81
C LYS A 132 18.80 13.75 -7.60
N TYR A 133 17.69 13.04 -7.57
CA TYR A 133 16.67 13.22 -6.55
C TYR A 133 15.91 11.91 -6.32
N ASN A 134 15.10 11.88 -5.29
CA ASN A 134 14.21 10.78 -4.95
C ASN A 134 12.94 11.35 -4.32
N THR A 135 11.84 10.59 -4.39
CA THR A 135 10.56 11.00 -3.81
C THR A 135 9.89 9.83 -3.12
N GLU A 136 9.03 10.12 -2.15
CA GLU A 136 8.12 9.14 -1.56
C GLU A 136 6.68 9.59 -1.84
N ILE A 137 5.93 8.73 -2.49
CA ILE A 137 4.52 8.98 -2.81
C ILE A 137 3.68 7.98 -2.01
N LEU A 138 2.75 8.50 -1.22
CA LEU A 138 1.75 7.75 -0.47
C LEU A 138 0.42 7.81 -1.20
N PHE A 139 -0.23 6.67 -1.40
CA PHE A 139 -1.53 6.58 -2.05
C PHE A 139 -2.66 6.61 -1.03
N ASP A 140 -3.88 6.92 -1.50
CA ASP A 140 -5.12 6.77 -0.74
C ASP A 140 -5.79 5.45 -1.13
N ASP A 141 -6.11 4.61 -0.15
CA ASP A 141 -6.61 3.26 -0.39
C ASP A 141 -7.97 3.26 -1.09
N LYS A 142 -8.86 4.18 -0.68
CA LYS A 142 -10.22 4.30 -1.22
C LYS A 142 -10.19 4.78 -2.66
N GLU A 143 -9.39 5.81 -2.96
CA GLU A 143 -9.18 6.27 -4.34
C GLU A 143 -8.60 5.16 -5.21
N MET A 144 -7.53 4.51 -4.76
CA MET A 144 -6.88 3.45 -5.53
C MET A 144 -7.81 2.26 -5.80
N LEU A 145 -8.52 1.75 -4.78
CA LEU A 145 -9.50 0.68 -4.98
C LEU A 145 -10.61 1.09 -5.95
N SER A 146 -11.14 2.31 -5.81
CA SER A 146 -12.21 2.81 -6.68
C SER A 146 -11.74 2.88 -8.13
N VAL A 147 -10.60 3.52 -8.39
CA VAL A 147 -10.04 3.71 -9.74
C VAL A 147 -9.70 2.37 -10.38
N PHE A 148 -9.03 1.48 -9.65
CA PHE A 148 -8.63 0.18 -10.19
C PHE A 148 -9.84 -0.71 -10.48
N LYS A 149 -10.84 -0.74 -9.59
CA LYS A 149 -12.08 -1.51 -9.83
C LYS A 149 -12.88 -0.95 -11.01
N GLU A 150 -12.97 0.37 -11.13
CA GLU A 150 -13.64 1.02 -12.25
C GLU A 150 -12.98 0.67 -13.58
N LEU A 151 -11.66 0.83 -13.68
CA LEU A 151 -10.91 0.51 -14.89
C LEU A 151 -10.96 -0.99 -15.21
N GLN A 152 -10.86 -1.87 -14.21
CA GLN A 152 -10.97 -3.32 -14.40
C GLN A 152 -12.38 -3.72 -14.88
N SER A 153 -13.42 -3.03 -14.42
CA SER A 153 -14.80 -3.28 -14.85
C SER A 153 -15.06 -2.82 -16.28
N LYS A 154 -14.50 -1.67 -16.68
CA LYS A 154 -14.62 -1.13 -18.04
C LYS A 154 -13.76 -1.88 -19.04
N HIS A 155 -12.56 -2.29 -18.61
CA HIS A 155 -11.53 -2.93 -19.43
C HIS A 155 -11.08 -4.28 -18.82
N PRO A 156 -11.93 -5.33 -18.83
CA PRO A 156 -11.60 -6.60 -18.21
C PRO A 156 -10.31 -7.22 -18.73
N ASN A 157 -9.44 -7.64 -17.81
CA ASN A 157 -8.14 -8.30 -18.06
C ASN A 157 -7.10 -7.41 -18.79
N LYS A 158 -7.39 -6.12 -18.97
CA LYS A 158 -6.42 -5.19 -19.55
C LYS A 158 -5.47 -4.68 -18.46
N PRO A 159 -4.17 -4.57 -18.77
CA PRO A 159 -3.21 -4.06 -17.82
C PRO A 159 -3.31 -2.53 -17.67
N MET A 160 -2.92 -2.02 -16.51
CA MET A 160 -2.94 -0.59 -16.19
C MET A 160 -1.52 -0.03 -16.04
N ASP A 161 -1.35 1.25 -16.33
CA ASP A 161 -0.12 2.00 -16.09
C ASP A 161 -0.38 3.05 -15.00
N ILE A 162 0.35 2.99 -13.89
CA ILE A 162 0.43 4.12 -12.95
C ILE A 162 1.48 5.07 -13.49
N ILE A 163 1.04 6.20 -14.03
CA ILE A 163 1.88 7.21 -14.65
C ILE A 163 2.36 8.17 -13.55
N ILE A 164 3.68 8.35 -13.47
CA ILE A 164 4.34 9.32 -12.60
C ILE A 164 4.95 10.40 -13.48
N ILE A 165 4.49 11.64 -13.29
CA ILE A 165 4.97 12.81 -14.04
C ILE A 165 5.55 13.79 -13.01
N PRO A 166 6.88 14.01 -12.98
CA PRO A 166 7.45 15.08 -12.14
C PRO A 166 6.83 16.43 -12.54
N THR A 167 6.72 17.37 -11.60
CA THR A 167 6.36 18.77 -11.90
C THR A 167 7.61 19.64 -12.07
N PHE A 168 7.45 20.82 -12.68
CA PHE A 168 8.58 21.71 -12.97
C PHE A 168 9.43 21.97 -11.71
N MET A 169 10.75 21.87 -11.85
CA MET A 169 11.75 21.89 -10.75
C MET A 169 11.74 20.69 -9.79
N TYR A 170 11.03 19.61 -10.12
CA TYR A 170 10.98 18.38 -9.31
C TYR A 170 10.52 18.63 -7.87
N THR A 171 9.59 19.56 -7.65
CA THR A 171 9.08 19.89 -6.31
C THR A 171 7.86 19.05 -5.92
N ASP A 172 7.16 18.49 -6.90
CA ASP A 172 5.95 17.70 -6.74
C ASP A 172 5.81 16.72 -7.92
N PHE A 173 4.77 15.88 -7.90
CA PHE A 173 4.48 14.89 -8.94
C PHE A 173 2.99 14.89 -9.24
N LYS A 174 2.65 14.73 -10.52
CA LYS A 174 1.30 14.40 -10.98
C LYS A 174 1.20 12.91 -11.21
N LEU A 175 0.15 12.29 -10.68
CA LEU A 175 -0.11 10.87 -10.86
C LEU A 175 -1.45 10.63 -11.54
N SER A 176 -1.48 9.60 -12.38
CA SER A 176 -2.71 9.12 -13.03
C SER A 176 -2.63 7.61 -13.26
N VAL A 177 -3.77 6.97 -13.42
CA VAL A 177 -3.88 5.57 -13.81
C VAL A 177 -4.44 5.52 -15.22
N LYS A 178 -3.72 4.88 -16.13
CA LYS A 178 -4.11 4.70 -17.52
C LYS A 178 -4.47 3.24 -17.79
N CYS A 179 -5.57 3.01 -18.48
CA CYS A 179 -5.92 1.72 -19.06
C CYS A 179 -6.42 1.94 -20.50
N GLU A 180 -5.75 1.33 -21.47
CA GLU A 180 -6.00 1.60 -22.90
C GLU A 180 -5.92 3.12 -23.21
N ASP A 181 -7.03 3.74 -23.62
CA ASP A 181 -7.09 5.18 -23.92
C ASP A 181 -7.67 6.01 -22.76
N GLU A 182 -8.15 5.36 -21.70
CA GLU A 182 -8.75 6.01 -20.53
C GLU A 182 -7.67 6.37 -19.50
N ILE A 183 -7.66 7.62 -19.05
CA ILE A 183 -6.73 8.14 -18.05
C ILE A 183 -7.53 8.76 -16.92
N ILE A 184 -7.33 8.25 -15.71
CA ILE A 184 -7.95 8.78 -14.49
C ILE A 184 -6.86 9.43 -13.64
N PRO A 185 -6.87 10.77 -13.48
CA PRO A 185 -5.98 11.46 -12.55
C PRO A 185 -6.24 11.03 -11.11
N LEU A 186 -5.17 10.82 -10.35
CA LEU A 186 -5.27 10.65 -8.91
C LEU A 186 -5.28 12.04 -8.24
N THR A 187 -5.97 12.17 -7.12
CA THR A 187 -6.17 13.48 -6.45
C THR A 187 -5.90 13.43 -4.95
N LYS A 188 -5.91 12.24 -4.34
CA LYS A 188 -5.75 12.07 -2.88
C LYS A 188 -4.39 11.53 -2.45
N TYR A 189 -3.50 11.24 -3.39
CA TYR A 189 -2.13 10.86 -3.06
C TYR A 189 -1.37 12.02 -2.40
N LYS A 190 -0.33 11.69 -1.65
CA LYS A 190 0.55 12.65 -0.99
C LYS A 190 2.00 12.42 -1.39
N VAL A 191 2.63 13.42 -1.97
CA VAL A 191 4.10 13.48 -2.08
C VAL A 191 4.65 13.86 -0.72
N ARG A 192 5.35 12.96 -0.04
CA ARG A 192 5.89 13.21 1.30
C ARG A 192 7.05 14.19 1.26
N GLY A 193 7.82 14.17 0.19
CA GLY A 193 8.93 15.07 -0.04
C GLY A 193 9.70 14.68 -1.29
N VAL A 194 10.45 15.65 -1.80
CA VAL A 194 11.49 15.41 -2.80
C VAL A 194 12.82 15.75 -2.16
N TRP A 195 13.75 14.81 -2.23
CA TRP A 195 15.07 14.94 -1.62
C TRP A 195 16.13 14.73 -2.70
N GLY A 196 17.25 15.43 -2.58
CA GLY A 196 18.33 15.42 -3.56
C GLY A 196 18.31 16.61 -4.51
N GLY A 197 19.51 17.12 -4.78
CA GLY A 197 19.84 18.35 -5.49
C GLY A 197 21.33 18.61 -5.36
#